data_AF-A0A7L5BRU5-F1
#
_entry.id   AF-A0A7L5BRU5-F1
#
_cell.length_a   1.000
_cell.length_b   1.000
_cell.length_c   1.000
_cell.angle_alpha   90.00
_cell.angle_beta   90.00
_cell.angle_gamma   90.00
#
_symmetry.space_group_name_H-M   'P 1'
#
loop_
_entity.id
_entity.type
_entity.pdbx_description
1 polymer ?
#
loop_
_entity_poly.entity_id
_entity_poly.type
_entity_poly.pdbx_seq_one_letter_code
_entity_poly.pdbx_strand_id
1 'polypeptide(L)'
;MPCRKPALRGLSCCRQDFGLPLSTDQNGFQQEGVNRAQASVRNGVRESTAVAYLRPAEGGANLAIVTGATVTRLIMDGSTIQGVEYEIGGVVKKAMAGKEVVLSAGAFDTPRY
;
A
#
# COMPACT_ATOMS: atom_id res chain seq x y z
N MET A 1 10.47 17.85 37.72
CA MET A 1 10.25 18.52 36.42
C MET A 1 10.05 17.46 35.35
N PRO A 2 8.88 17.29 34.71
CA PRO A 2 8.73 16.25 33.71
C PRO A 2 9.09 16.79 32.31
N CYS A 3 10.01 16.08 31.65
CA CYS A 3 10.35 16.23 30.24
C CYS A 3 9.10 15.94 29.37
N ARG A 4 8.48 16.97 28.77
CA ARG A 4 7.37 16.84 27.80
C ARG A 4 7.85 17.21 26.39
N LYS A 5 8.48 16.22 25.73
CA LYS A 5 8.70 16.05 24.27
C LYS A 5 9.20 17.29 23.45
N PRO A 6 10.50 17.39 23.11
CA PRO A 6 11.12 18.55 22.44
C PRO A 6 10.71 18.79 20.97
N ALA A 7 10.17 17.80 20.25
CA ALA A 7 9.88 17.90 18.81
C ALA A 7 8.80 18.95 18.44
N LEU A 8 7.85 19.23 19.34
CA LEU A 8 6.80 20.23 19.12
C LEU A 8 7.33 21.66 19.10
N ARG A 9 8.34 21.96 19.92
CA ARG A 9 8.98 23.28 19.97
C ARG A 9 9.82 23.55 18.72
N GLY A 10 10.34 22.51 18.07
CA GLY A 10 11.09 22.61 16.83
C GLY A 10 10.24 23.07 15.64
N LEU A 11 8.97 22.67 15.56
CA LEU A 11 8.11 23.09 14.45
C LEU A 11 7.86 24.62 14.49
N SER A 12 7.61 25.19 15.68
CA SER A 12 7.40 26.63 15.84
C SER A 12 8.65 27.47 15.53
N CYS A 13 9.86 26.97 15.81
CA CYS A 13 11.09 27.70 15.50
C CYS A 13 11.37 27.72 13.99
N CYS A 14 10.97 26.69 13.23
CA CYS A 14 11.11 26.72 11.77
C CYS A 14 10.36 27.90 11.11
N ARG A 15 9.20 28.27 11.66
CA ARG A 15 8.46 29.44 11.17
C ARG A 15 9.09 30.76 11.59
N GLN A 16 9.63 30.83 12.81
CA GLN A 16 10.24 32.03 13.36
C GLN A 16 11.63 32.32 12.76
N ASP A 17 12.45 31.28 12.55
CA ASP A 17 13.86 31.42 12.18
C ASP A 17 14.10 31.28 10.66
N PHE A 18 13.23 30.54 9.95
CA PHE A 18 13.43 30.22 8.52
C PHE A 18 12.27 30.66 7.61
N GLY A 19 11.21 31.26 8.16
CA GLY A 19 10.05 31.73 7.39
C GLY A 19 9.21 30.62 6.76
N LEU A 20 9.45 29.36 7.12
CA LEU A 20 8.71 28.23 6.56
C LEU A 20 7.27 28.20 7.13
N PRO A 21 6.24 28.07 6.28
CA PRO A 21 4.87 28.01 6.75
C PRO A 21 4.64 26.75 7.58
N LEU A 22 3.87 26.87 8.66
CA LEU A 22 3.39 25.72 9.41
C LEU A 22 2.14 25.18 8.71
N SER A 23 2.22 23.96 8.18
CA SER A 23 1.05 23.29 7.62
C SER A 23 0.39 22.41 8.68
N THR A 24 -0.92 22.58 8.83
CA THR A 24 -1.77 21.76 9.72
C THR A 24 -2.27 20.50 9.03
N ASP A 25 -2.18 20.44 7.69
CA ASP A 25 -2.59 19.31 6.87
C ASP A 25 -1.59 19.08 5.73
N GLN A 26 -0.78 18.03 5.88
CA GLN A 26 0.22 17.63 4.88
C GLN A 26 -0.38 17.16 3.55
N ASN A 27 -1.66 16.78 3.54
CA ASN A 27 -2.39 16.31 2.35
C ASN A 27 -3.36 17.38 1.81
N GLY A 28 -3.36 18.57 2.42
CA GLY A 28 -4.24 19.66 2.05
C GLY A 28 -3.77 20.37 0.77
N PHE A 29 -4.47 21.46 0.44
CA PHE A 29 -4.19 22.28 -0.74
C PHE A 29 -2.71 22.70 -0.87
N GLN A 30 -2.04 22.98 0.25
CA GLN A 30 -0.62 23.33 0.28
C GLN A 30 0.17 22.29 1.09
N GLN A 31 0.97 21.51 0.38
CA GLN A 31 1.84 20.49 0.99
C GLN A 31 3.17 21.08 1.52
N GLU A 32 3.65 22.15 0.90
CA GLU A 32 4.90 22.81 1.29
C GLU A 32 4.79 23.43 2.68
N GLY A 33 5.80 23.19 3.51
CA GLY A 33 5.90 23.74 4.84
C GLY A 33 6.29 22.68 5.86
N VAL A 34 6.28 23.11 7.12
CA VAL A 34 6.68 22.30 8.25
C VAL A 34 5.42 21.76 8.92
N ASN A 35 5.31 20.44 8.99
CA ASN A 35 4.15 19.76 9.54
C ASN A 35 4.55 18.57 10.41
N ARG A 36 3.57 18.04 11.16
CA ARG A 36 3.71 16.72 11.77
C ARG A 36 3.35 15.67 10.72
N ALA A 37 4.32 14.84 10.35
CA ALA A 37 4.08 13.73 9.46
C ALA A 37 2.98 12.81 10.01
N GLN A 38 1.91 12.61 9.25
CA GLN A 38 0.95 11.55 9.56
C GLN A 38 1.49 10.23 9.02
N ALA A 39 1.15 9.14 9.69
CA ALA A 39 1.57 7.80 9.33
C ALA A 39 0.36 6.87 9.33
N SER A 40 0.42 5.80 8.53
CA SER A 40 -0.55 4.71 8.55
C SER A 40 -0.41 3.88 9.84
N VAL A 41 -0.97 4.41 10.93
CA VAL A 41 -0.91 3.85 12.28
C VAL A 41 -2.27 3.98 12.94
N ARG A 42 -2.79 2.87 13.47
CA ARG A 42 -4.03 2.82 14.24
C ARG A 42 -3.74 2.19 15.60
N ASN A 43 -4.17 2.83 16.68
CA ASN A 43 -3.93 2.37 18.06
C ASN A 43 -2.44 2.08 18.37
N GLY A 44 -1.53 2.88 17.80
CA GLY A 44 -0.09 2.74 18.03
C GLY A 44 0.59 1.61 17.25
N VAL A 45 -0.15 0.86 16.41
CA VAL A 45 0.37 -0.23 15.58
C VAL A 45 0.29 0.15 14.10
N ARG A 46 1.25 -0.34 13.30
CA ARG A 46 1.23 -0.18 11.85
C ARG A 46 -0.08 -0.71 11.27
N GLU A 47 -0.73 0.11 10.46
CA GLU A 47 -1.89 -0.28 9.67
C GLU A 47 -1.48 -0.50 8.21
N SER A 48 -1.26 -1.76 7.83
CA SER A 48 -0.96 -2.13 6.45
C SER A 48 -2.24 -2.19 5.61
N THR A 49 -2.10 -2.17 4.28
CA THR A 49 -3.23 -2.36 3.35
C THR A 49 -3.93 -3.71 3.56
N ALA A 50 -3.19 -4.77 3.87
CA ALA A 50 -3.77 -6.06 4.23
C ALA A 50 -4.65 -5.97 5.48
N VAL A 51 -4.21 -5.25 6.52
CA VAL A 51 -5.00 -5.06 7.75
C VAL A 51 -6.22 -4.16 7.51
N ALA A 52 -6.04 -3.08 6.76
CA ALA A 52 -7.09 -2.08 6.55
C ALA A 52 -8.20 -2.57 5.60
N TYR A 53 -7.84 -3.33 4.56
CA TYR A 53 -8.77 -3.70 3.48
C TYR A 53 -9.02 -5.20 3.36
N LEU A 54 -7.99 -6.03 3.49
CA LEU A 54 -8.12 -7.47 3.23
C LEU A 54 -8.71 -8.21 4.44
N ARG A 55 -8.15 -8.00 5.64
CA ARG A 55 -8.60 -8.64 6.89
C ARG A 55 -10.10 -8.49 7.16
N PRO A 56 -10.74 -7.32 6.95
CA PRO A 56 -12.18 -7.19 7.17
C PRO A 56 -13.04 -7.94 6.14
N ALA A 57 -12.51 -8.21 4.95
CA ALA A 57 -13.19 -8.92 3.87
C ALA A 57 -12.85 -10.42 3.81
N GLU A 58 -11.85 -10.86 4.58
CA GLU A 58 -11.47 -12.27 4.69
C GLU A 58 -12.68 -13.14 5.11
N GLY A 59 -12.88 -14.26 4.41
CA GLY A 59 -13.99 -15.19 4.67
C GLY A 59 -15.29 -14.91 3.89
N GLY A 60 -15.35 -13.83 3.11
CA GLY A 60 -16.46 -13.59 2.18
C GLY A 60 -16.53 -14.64 1.07
N ALA A 61 -17.74 -15.07 0.69
CA ALA A 61 -17.95 -16.09 -0.35
C ALA A 61 -17.46 -15.69 -1.75
N ASN A 62 -17.22 -14.40 -1.97
CA ASN A 62 -16.80 -13.81 -3.24
C ASN A 62 -15.30 -13.48 -3.30
N LEU A 63 -14.52 -13.82 -2.28
CA LEU A 63 -13.09 -13.53 -2.21
C LEU A 63 -12.27 -14.77 -1.86
N ALA A 64 -11.40 -15.18 -2.78
CA ALA A 64 -10.40 -16.22 -2.55
C ALA A 64 -9.01 -15.58 -2.46
N ILE A 65 -8.28 -15.92 -1.39
CA ILE A 65 -6.92 -15.42 -1.15
C ILE A 65 -5.98 -16.62 -1.18
N VAL A 66 -5.01 -16.59 -2.08
CA VAL A 66 -3.97 -17.62 -2.19
C VAL A 66 -2.62 -16.98 -1.89
N THR A 67 -2.05 -17.31 -0.74
CA THR A 67 -0.75 -16.79 -0.30
C THR A 67 0.39 -17.73 -0.70
N GLY A 68 1.61 -17.21 -0.85
CA GLY A 68 2.75 -18.00 -1.31
C GLY A 68 2.62 -18.46 -2.77
N ALA A 69 1.76 -17.78 -3.54
CA ALA A 69 1.53 -18.03 -4.94
C ALA A 69 2.22 -16.96 -5.78
N THR A 70 3.28 -17.35 -6.49
CA THR A 70 4.00 -16.44 -7.39
C THR A 70 3.46 -16.62 -8.80
N VAL A 71 2.87 -15.57 -9.37
CA VAL A 71 2.45 -15.58 -10.78
C VAL A 71 3.68 -15.64 -11.67
N THR A 72 3.70 -16.61 -12.59
CA THR A 72 4.85 -16.87 -13.49
C THR A 72 4.54 -16.51 -14.94
N ARG A 73 3.27 -16.53 -15.36
CA ARG A 73 2.87 -16.24 -16.75
C ARG A 73 1.42 -15.80 -16.87
N LEU A 74 1.13 -14.94 -17.85
CA LEU A 74 -0.23 -14.64 -18.30
C LEU A 74 -0.72 -15.68 -19.30
N ILE A 75 -1.93 -16.18 -19.10
CA ILE A 75 -2.59 -17.08 -20.05
C ILE A 75 -3.30 -16.22 -21.08
N MET A 76 -2.86 -16.29 -22.33
CA MET A 76 -3.36 -15.45 -23.42
C MET A 76 -4.02 -16.29 -24.53
N ASP A 77 -5.05 -15.70 -25.14
CA ASP A 77 -5.67 -16.14 -26.39
C ASP A 77 -5.70 -14.96 -27.36
N GLY A 78 -4.78 -14.97 -28.32
CA GLY A 78 -4.51 -13.82 -29.17
C GLY A 78 -4.12 -12.59 -28.35
N SER A 79 -4.93 -11.54 -28.41
CA SER A 79 -4.76 -10.28 -27.66
C SER A 79 -5.51 -10.26 -26.32
N THR A 80 -6.18 -11.34 -25.94
CA THR A 80 -7.02 -11.40 -24.74
C THR A 80 -6.33 -12.22 -23.64
N ILE A 81 -6.27 -11.68 -22.42
CA ILE A 81 -5.79 -12.42 -21.25
C ILE A 81 -6.97 -13.19 -20.65
N GLN A 82 -6.85 -14.52 -20.59
CA GLN A 82 -7.86 -15.41 -20.02
C GLN A 82 -7.56 -15.82 -18.57
N GLY A 83 -6.37 -15.55 -18.06
CA GLY A 83 -6.00 -15.93 -16.70
C GLY A 83 -4.52 -15.80 -16.40
N VAL A 84 -4.11 -16.44 -15.30
CA VAL A 84 -2.71 -16.48 -14.85
C VAL A 84 -2.28 -17.90 -14.50
N GLU A 85 -1.02 -18.19 -14.78
CA GLU A 85 -0.31 -19.34 -14.24
C GLU A 85 0.51 -18.88 -13.02
N TYR A 86 0.47 -19.64 -11.94
CA TYR A 86 1.18 -19.34 -10.70
C TYR A 86 1.77 -20.60 -10.07
N GLU A 87 2.87 -20.46 -9.38
CA GLU A 87 3.53 -21.53 -8.63
C GLU A 87 3.22 -21.41 -7.14
N ILE A 88 2.87 -22.53 -6.51
CA ILE A 88 2.74 -22.65 -5.06
C ILE A 88 3.39 -23.94 -4.59
N GLY A 89 4.41 -23.81 -3.74
CA GLY A 89 5.16 -24.96 -3.22
C GLY A 89 5.79 -25.83 -4.32
N GLY A 90 6.32 -25.22 -5.38
CA GLY A 90 6.90 -25.92 -6.54
C GLY A 90 5.88 -26.52 -7.51
N VAL A 91 4.57 -26.34 -7.27
CA VAL A 91 3.51 -26.85 -8.14
C VAL A 91 2.90 -25.71 -8.93
N VAL A 92 2.91 -25.85 -10.25
CA VAL A 92 2.28 -24.92 -11.18
C VAL A 92 0.77 -25.14 -11.21
N LYS A 93 0.01 -24.06 -11.06
CA LYS A 93 -1.45 -24.01 -11.10
C LYS A 93 -1.92 -22.88 -12.01
N LYS A 94 -3.20 -22.93 -12.37
CA LYS A 94 -3.83 -21.92 -13.24
C LYS A 94 -5.07 -21.34 -12.55
N ALA A 95 -5.27 -20.04 -12.71
CA ALA A 95 -6.49 -19.35 -12.35
C ALA A 95 -7.04 -18.65 -13.59
N MET A 96 -8.27 -19.00 -13.99
CA MET A 96 -8.94 -18.39 -15.15
C MET A 96 -9.78 -17.21 -14.69
N ALA A 97 -9.82 -16.15 -15.51
CA ALA A 97 -10.60 -14.95 -15.26
C ALA A 97 -11.81 -14.90 -16.20
N GLY A 98 -13.01 -14.73 -15.64
CA GLY A 98 -14.24 -14.59 -16.44
C GLY A 98 -14.48 -13.17 -16.98
N LYS A 99 -13.69 -12.18 -16.54
CA LYS A 99 -13.82 -10.78 -16.97
C LYS A 99 -12.45 -10.17 -17.26
N GLU A 100 -11.64 -10.03 -16.22
CA GLU A 100 -10.41 -9.23 -16.28
C GLU A 100 -9.32 -9.83 -15.39
N VAL A 101 -8.07 -9.56 -15.75
CA VAL A 101 -6.88 -9.81 -14.92
C VAL A 101 -6.27 -8.45 -14.58
N VAL A 102 -6.15 -8.15 -13.28
CA VAL A 102 -5.55 -6.91 -12.79
C VAL A 102 -4.17 -7.20 -12.21
N LEU A 103 -3.13 -6.63 -12.81
CA LEU A 103 -1.76 -6.79 -12.32
C LEU A 103 -1.46 -5.78 -11.22
N SER A 104 -0.99 -6.26 -10.09
CA SER A 104 -0.68 -5.44 -8.91
C SER A 104 0.55 -5.98 -8.16
N ALA A 105 1.51 -6.56 -8.90
CA ALA A 105 2.75 -7.12 -8.33
C ALA A 105 3.78 -6.04 -7.96
N GLY A 106 3.52 -4.77 -8.27
CA GLY A 106 4.40 -3.64 -7.98
C GLY A 106 5.27 -3.23 -9.16
N ALA A 107 6.02 -2.13 -9.01
CA ALA A 107 6.74 -1.49 -10.10
C ALA A 107 7.81 -2.37 -10.78
N PHE A 108 8.35 -3.36 -10.06
CA PHE A 108 9.38 -4.26 -10.58
C PHE A 108 8.81 -5.56 -11.12
N ASP A 109 7.90 -6.20 -10.38
CA ASP A 109 7.39 -7.52 -10.77
C ASP A 109 6.24 -7.44 -11.78
N THR A 110 5.49 -6.33 -11.87
CA THR A 110 4.46 -6.16 -12.90
C THR A 110 5.03 -6.13 -14.33
N PRO A 111 6.08 -5.34 -14.65
CA PRO A 111 6.66 -5.31 -16.00
C PRO A 111 7.69 -6.41 -16.25
N ARG A 112 7.83 -7.37 -15.33
CA ARG A 112 8.90 -8.38 -15.37
C ARG A 112 8.89 -9.12 -16.71
N TYR A 113 10.07 -9.12 -17.34
CA TYR A 113 10.35 -9.76 -18.63
C TYR A 113 10.54 -11.27 -18.47
#